data_AF-A0A962E9B4-F1
#
_entry.id   AF-A0A962E9B4-F1
#
_cell.length_a   1.000
_cell.length_b   1.000
_cell.length_c   1.000
_cell.angle_alpha   90.00
_cell.angle_beta   90.00
_cell.angle_gamma   90.00
#
_symmetry.space_group_name_H-M   'P 1'
#
loop_
_entity.id
_entity.type
_entity.pdbx_description
1 polymer ?
#
loop_
_entity_poly.entity_id
_entity_poly.type
_entity_poly.pdbx_seq_one_letter_code
_entity_poly.pdbx_strand_id
1 'polypeptide(L)'
;MIKHAPARLLFLILMLSSGLHAAMADSLTHLSPGVLIDADRAEAWIADSSGYARAIELGTGGSRWRSADQAFPLTILDGQLLALGHASQTGLGVLLMLDVESGRTVERMEFGLPELVIANARHSTSGQFEVSVERLDQAVRLHWRFLSRPFRGARATDPAAESSPASRSLSGAVDIARVDSRTLVQAADQAHAPAPVILELVGDLRSTTVSGRQFRAASGAEILSSERIEASGAFPYRWNLHRPDGARLGSLRASSSRADFVVYGDVVFYRARPLAFRNADAEWANMPERLVCYDLQGGIERWSIAILDRAFKGPLPP
;
A
#
# COMPACT_ATOMS: atom_id res chain seq x y z
N MET A 1 12.98 80.60 8.11
CA MET A 1 11.90 80.73 7.11
C MET A 1 12.49 80.49 5.73
N ILE A 2 12.24 79.34 5.12
CA ILE A 2 12.14 79.13 3.66
C ILE A 2 11.24 77.90 3.48
N LYS A 3 10.15 78.11 2.75
CA LYS A 3 9.19 77.12 2.28
C LYS A 3 9.79 76.37 1.09
N HIS A 4 9.64 75.05 1.00
CA HIS A 4 9.31 74.38 -0.26
C HIS A 4 8.54 73.08 -0.01
N ALA A 5 7.60 72.84 -0.91
CA ALA A 5 6.47 71.93 -0.86
C ALA A 5 6.81 70.55 -1.50
N PRO A 6 5.87 69.59 -1.54
CA PRO A 6 6.14 68.15 -1.50
C PRO A 6 6.29 67.50 -2.88
N ALA A 7 7.09 66.44 -2.96
CA ALA A 7 7.06 65.50 -4.08
C ALA A 7 6.27 64.24 -3.67
N ARG A 8 5.05 64.12 -4.21
CA ARG A 8 4.32 62.86 -4.32
C ARG A 8 5.09 61.95 -5.28
N LEU A 9 5.45 60.75 -4.84
CA LEU A 9 5.60 59.62 -5.76
C LEU A 9 5.05 58.36 -5.07
N LEU A 10 3.79 58.10 -5.38
CA LEU A 10 3.14 56.82 -5.20
C LEU A 10 3.64 55.93 -6.35
N PHE A 11 4.42 54.90 -6.06
CA PHE A 11 4.55 53.76 -6.97
C PHE A 11 4.34 52.48 -6.19
N LEU A 12 3.11 52.01 -6.31
CA LEU A 12 2.59 50.72 -5.92
C LEU A 12 3.22 49.67 -6.83
N ILE A 13 4.13 48.83 -6.33
CA ILE A 13 4.51 47.57 -6.98
C ILE A 13 3.94 46.44 -6.11
N LEU A 14 2.64 46.19 -6.28
CA LEU A 14 2.07 44.87 -6.11
C LEU A 14 2.46 44.08 -7.36
N MET A 15 3.52 43.28 -7.28
CA MET A 15 3.76 42.20 -8.23
C MET A 15 3.62 40.90 -7.45
N LEU A 16 2.38 40.44 -7.42
CA LEU A 16 1.98 39.03 -7.51
C LEU A 16 3.16 38.06 -7.46
N SER A 17 3.58 37.69 -6.26
CA SER A 17 4.11 36.34 -6.04
C SER A 17 2.92 35.39 -6.15
N SER A 18 2.46 35.20 -7.39
CA SER A 18 1.76 34.00 -7.84
C SER A 18 2.77 32.88 -7.67
N GLY A 19 2.93 32.43 -6.42
CA GLY A 19 3.61 31.20 -6.12
C GLY A 19 2.88 30.15 -6.92
N LEU A 20 3.53 29.70 -7.99
CA LEU A 20 3.33 28.37 -8.53
C LEU A 20 3.50 27.42 -7.35
N HIS A 21 2.41 27.18 -6.61
CA HIS A 21 2.18 25.87 -6.04
C HIS A 21 2.01 24.98 -7.26
N ALA A 22 3.13 24.60 -7.88
CA ALA A 22 3.20 23.32 -8.54
C ALA A 22 2.60 22.38 -7.52
N ALA A 23 1.45 21.79 -7.85
CA ALA A 23 0.90 20.72 -7.07
C ALA A 23 2.03 19.70 -6.96
N MET A 24 2.76 19.73 -5.83
CA MET A 24 3.78 18.75 -5.55
C MET A 24 2.98 17.48 -5.46
N ALA A 25 3.02 16.71 -6.55
CA ALA A 25 2.46 15.38 -6.57
C ALA A 25 3.02 14.69 -5.34
N ASP A 26 2.13 14.13 -4.52
CA ASP A 26 2.51 13.38 -3.34
C ASP A 26 3.50 12.30 -3.79
N SER A 27 4.78 12.47 -3.44
CA SER A 27 5.86 11.56 -3.86
C SER A 27 5.69 10.17 -3.23
N LEU A 28 4.86 10.10 -2.19
CA LEU A 28 4.48 8.90 -1.49
C LEU A 28 3.37 8.15 -2.25
N THR A 29 3.74 7.05 -2.89
CA THR A 29 2.79 6.12 -3.51
C THR A 29 2.52 4.92 -2.61
N HIS A 30 1.25 4.64 -2.35
CA HIS A 30 0.82 3.41 -1.72
C HIS A 30 0.77 2.29 -2.76
N LEU A 31 1.87 1.55 -2.92
CA LEU A 31 1.94 0.48 -3.92
C LEU A 31 0.93 -0.63 -3.63
N SER A 32 0.91 -1.11 -2.39
CA SER A 32 0.00 -2.16 -1.93
C SER A 32 -0.09 -2.08 -0.40
N PRO A 33 -1.02 -2.81 0.26
CA PRO A 33 -1.09 -2.79 1.72
C PRO A 33 0.26 -3.16 2.37
N GLY A 34 0.79 -2.25 3.20
CA GLY A 34 2.06 -2.42 3.91
C GLY A 34 3.29 -2.14 3.06
N VAL A 35 3.15 -1.52 1.89
CA VAL A 35 4.25 -1.09 1.02
C VAL A 35 4.03 0.35 0.56
N LEU A 36 4.87 1.25 1.04
CA LEU A 36 4.92 2.66 0.67
C LEU A 36 6.20 2.92 -0.11
N ILE A 37 6.13 3.69 -1.19
CA ILE A 37 7.28 4.07 -2.01
C ILE A 37 7.33 5.60 -2.04
N ASP A 38 8.47 6.18 -1.67
CA ASP A 38 8.76 7.61 -1.79
C ASP A 38 9.85 7.80 -2.85
N ALA A 39 9.40 8.27 -4.01
CA ALA A 39 10.23 8.49 -5.18
C ALA A 39 11.27 9.59 -4.97
N ASP A 40 10.95 10.61 -4.15
CA ASP A 40 11.84 11.76 -3.92
C ASP A 40 12.98 11.38 -2.96
N ARG A 41 12.69 10.50 -2.00
CA ARG A 41 13.69 9.96 -1.05
C ARG A 41 14.46 8.76 -1.59
N ALA A 42 14.07 8.24 -2.76
CA ALA A 42 14.53 6.98 -3.31
C ALA A 42 14.44 5.82 -2.28
N GLU A 43 13.33 5.78 -1.53
CA GLU A 43 13.12 4.88 -0.39
C GLU A 43 11.76 4.19 -0.45
N ALA A 44 11.67 3.01 0.15
CA ALA A 44 10.38 2.36 0.42
C ALA A 44 10.30 1.90 1.87
N TRP A 45 9.10 1.96 2.43
CA TRP A 45 8.78 1.35 3.72
C TRP A 45 7.88 0.14 3.51
N ILE A 46 8.35 -1.01 3.98
CA ILE A 46 7.67 -2.31 3.81
C ILE A 46 7.42 -2.97 5.15
N ALA A 47 6.39 -3.80 5.24
CA ALA A 47 6.33 -4.85 6.26
C ALA A 47 7.11 -6.08 5.76
N ASP A 48 8.18 -6.46 6.44
CA ASP A 48 8.94 -7.67 6.09
C ASP A 48 8.11 -8.96 6.32
N SER A 49 8.64 -10.11 5.92
CA SER A 49 7.93 -11.40 6.05
C SER A 49 7.47 -11.73 7.48
N SER A 50 8.12 -11.14 8.49
CA SER A 50 7.82 -11.29 9.91
C SER A 50 6.92 -10.19 10.46
N GLY A 51 6.52 -9.21 9.64
CA GLY A 51 5.60 -8.12 9.98
C GLY A 51 6.28 -6.89 10.60
N TYR A 52 7.60 -6.80 10.58
CA TYR A 52 8.33 -5.63 11.06
C TYR A 52 8.46 -4.60 9.95
N ALA A 53 8.34 -3.32 10.28
CA ALA A 53 8.59 -2.26 9.31
C ALA A 53 10.07 -2.25 8.96
N ARG A 54 10.37 -1.99 7.69
CA ARG A 54 11.73 -1.87 7.18
C ARG A 54 11.77 -0.75 6.15
N ALA A 55 12.75 0.13 6.28
CA ALA A 55 13.10 1.05 5.22
C ALA A 55 14.14 0.41 4.29
N ILE A 56 13.93 0.52 2.99
CA ILE A 56 14.83 0.01 1.96
C ILE A 56 15.16 1.09 0.94
N GLU A 57 16.38 1.08 0.44
CA GLU A 57 16.78 1.91 -0.70
C GLU A 57 16.22 1.32 -2.01
N LEU A 58 15.55 2.15 -2.83
CA LEU A 58 14.93 1.70 -4.08
C LEU A 58 15.93 1.21 -5.13
N GLY A 59 17.13 1.79 -5.16
CA GLY A 59 18.17 1.43 -6.13
C GLY A 59 18.73 0.03 -5.92
N THR A 60 18.99 -0.35 -4.66
CA THR A 60 19.74 -1.55 -4.30
C THR A 60 18.92 -2.63 -3.60
N GLY A 61 17.77 -2.26 -3.02
CA GLY A 61 17.03 -3.11 -2.08
C GLY A 61 17.72 -3.24 -0.71
N GLY A 62 18.77 -2.45 -0.46
CA GLY A 62 19.50 -2.44 0.80
C GLY A 62 18.63 -1.96 1.96
N SER A 63 18.66 -2.68 3.08
CA SER A 63 17.95 -2.28 4.30
C SER A 63 18.67 -1.10 4.96
N ARG A 64 17.95 -0.01 5.23
CA ARG A 64 18.45 1.12 6.02
C ARG A 64 18.25 0.89 7.51
N TRP A 65 17.05 0.48 7.89
CA TRP A 65 16.70 0.11 9.26
C TRP A 65 15.54 -0.87 9.29
N ARG A 66 15.33 -1.49 10.46
CA ARG A 66 14.18 -2.34 10.77
C ARG A 66 13.62 -1.95 12.13
N SER A 67 12.30 -1.87 12.24
CA SER A 67 11.64 -1.50 13.50
C SER A 67 11.87 -2.54 14.60
N ALA A 68 11.80 -2.10 15.85
CA ALA A 68 11.88 -2.98 17.02
C ALA A 68 10.60 -3.79 17.24
N ASP A 69 9.45 -3.21 16.88
CA ASP A 69 8.13 -3.83 16.98
C ASP A 69 7.59 -4.23 15.60
N GLN A 70 6.64 -5.17 15.57
CA GLN A 70 5.84 -5.37 14.36
C GLN A 70 5.07 -4.10 14.04
N ALA A 71 5.25 -3.62 12.82
CA ALA A 71 4.71 -2.37 12.32
C ALA A 71 4.37 -2.57 10.84
N PHE A 72 3.10 -2.47 10.49
CA PHE A 72 2.62 -2.55 9.13
C PHE A 72 2.46 -1.14 8.57
N PRO A 73 3.31 -0.68 7.63
CA PRO A 73 3.30 0.68 7.12
C PRO A 73 1.93 1.09 6.59
N LEU A 74 1.44 2.26 7.04
CA LEU A 74 0.15 2.80 6.64
C LEU A 74 0.31 4.05 5.78
N THR A 75 1.00 5.08 6.28
CA THR A 75 1.29 6.33 5.54
C THR A 75 2.37 7.15 6.26
N ILE A 76 2.73 8.32 5.73
CA ILE A 76 3.52 9.32 6.44
C ILE A 76 2.60 10.42 6.98
N LEU A 77 2.76 10.76 8.26
CA LEU A 77 2.07 11.87 8.93
C LEU A 77 3.13 12.74 9.62
N ASP A 78 3.19 14.03 9.27
CA ASP A 78 4.17 15.00 9.81
C ASP A 78 5.62 14.50 9.78
N GLY A 79 6.01 13.86 8.67
CA GLY A 79 7.36 13.33 8.47
C GLY A 79 7.67 12.07 9.29
N GLN A 80 6.68 11.48 9.97
CA GLN A 80 6.82 10.23 10.70
C GLN A 80 6.03 9.11 10.01
N LEU A 81 6.53 7.87 10.11
CA LEU A 81 5.85 6.72 9.55
C LEU A 81 4.76 6.25 10.51
N LEU A 82 3.50 6.42 10.11
CA LEU A 82 2.37 5.81 10.79
C LEU A 82 2.24 4.35 10.36
N ALA A 83 2.15 3.45 11.34
CA ALA A 83 2.02 2.02 11.10
C ALA A 83 0.98 1.37 12.03
N LEU A 84 0.34 0.30 11.55
CA LEU A 84 -0.48 -0.57 12.39
C LEU A 84 0.44 -1.52 13.16
N GLY A 85 0.39 -1.44 14.49
CA GLY A 85 1.14 -2.31 15.38
C GLY A 85 0.47 -3.68 15.57
N HIS A 86 1.16 -4.59 16.26
CA HIS A 86 0.56 -5.85 16.70
C HIS A 86 -0.36 -5.66 17.91
N ALA A 87 -1.61 -6.12 17.80
CA ALA A 87 -2.55 -6.20 18.91
C ALA A 87 -2.59 -7.64 19.47
N SER A 88 -2.29 -7.77 20.76
CA SER A 88 -2.31 -9.05 21.49
C SER A 88 -3.69 -9.43 22.04
N GLN A 89 -4.64 -8.49 22.03
CA GLN A 89 -5.99 -8.66 22.57
C GLN A 89 -7.05 -8.19 21.57
N THR A 90 -8.25 -8.75 21.67
CA THR A 90 -9.40 -8.31 20.87
C THR A 90 -9.97 -6.99 21.44
N GLY A 91 -10.71 -6.26 20.62
CA GLY A 91 -11.30 -4.98 21.02
C GLY A 91 -10.30 -3.82 21.14
N LEU A 92 -9.04 -4.03 20.76
CA LEU A 92 -8.00 -3.01 20.79
C LEU A 92 -7.24 -2.96 19.46
N GLY A 93 -7.06 -1.75 18.94
CA GLY A 93 -6.12 -1.46 17.87
C GLY A 93 -4.90 -0.73 18.41
N VAL A 94 -3.73 -0.99 17.80
CA VAL A 94 -2.46 -0.35 18.17
C VAL A 94 -1.92 0.38 16.95
N LEU A 95 -1.59 1.65 17.11
CA LEU A 95 -0.85 2.44 16.11
C LEU A 95 0.52 2.78 16.65
N LEU A 96 1.49 2.77 15.75
CA LEU A 96 2.87 3.14 16.04
C LEU A 96 3.24 4.32 15.14
N MET A 97 3.88 5.32 15.74
CA MET A 97 4.53 6.39 15.02
C MET A 97 6.03 6.15 15.06
N LEU A 98 6.64 5.94 13.90
CA LEU A 98 8.06 5.61 13.78
C LEU A 98 8.80 6.80 13.18
N ASP A 99 10.00 7.06 13.69
CA ASP A 99 10.95 7.95 13.06
C ASP A 99 11.38 7.35 11.71
N VAL A 100 11.23 8.11 10.62
CA VAL A 100 11.46 7.62 9.25
C VAL A 100 12.93 7.33 8.96
N GLU A 101 13.85 7.95 9.69
CA GLU A 101 15.30 7.82 9.47
C GLU A 101 15.90 6.63 10.24
N SER A 102 15.36 6.32 11.43
CA SER A 102 15.90 5.27 12.31
C SER A 102 14.99 4.06 12.52
N GLY A 103 13.70 4.17 12.20
CA GLY A 103 12.70 3.13 12.49
C GLY A 103 12.35 2.98 13.96
N ARG A 104 12.80 3.90 14.82
CA ARG A 104 12.49 3.89 16.25
C ARG A 104 11.05 4.33 16.49
N THR A 105 10.32 3.59 17.31
CA THR A 105 8.99 4.00 17.78
C THR A 105 9.11 5.29 18.62
N VAL A 106 8.52 6.37 18.12
CA VAL A 106 8.42 7.67 18.79
C VAL A 106 7.19 7.70 19.69
N GLU A 107 6.08 7.15 19.20
CA GLU A 107 4.81 7.14 19.92
C GLU A 107 4.07 5.83 19.67
N ARG A 108 3.39 5.33 20.71
CA ARG A 108 2.48 4.19 20.65
C ARG A 108 1.11 4.66 21.10
N MET A 109 0.11 4.46 20.26
CA MET A 109 -1.26 4.85 20.51
C MET A 109 -2.16 3.62 20.48
N GLU A 110 -3.24 3.67 21.24
CA GLU A 110 -4.24 2.63 21.29
C GLU A 110 -5.60 3.22 20.97
N PHE A 111 -6.45 2.44 20.30
CA PHE A 111 -7.83 2.83 20.00
C PHE A 111 -8.78 1.66 20.22
N GLY A 112 -9.96 1.97 20.73
CA GLY A 112 -10.99 0.97 21.01
C GLY A 112 -11.59 0.40 19.73
N LEU A 113 -11.88 -0.89 19.75
CA LEU A 113 -12.56 -1.63 18.69
C LEU A 113 -13.68 -2.49 19.31
N PRO A 114 -14.65 -2.96 18.52
CA PRO A 114 -15.61 -3.95 19.01
C PRO A 114 -14.91 -5.20 19.55
N GLU A 115 -15.44 -5.81 20.61
CA GLU A 115 -14.80 -6.90 21.38
C GLU A 115 -14.37 -8.12 20.56
N LEU A 116 -14.98 -8.35 19.39
CA LEU A 116 -14.67 -9.48 18.51
C LEU A 116 -13.55 -9.20 17.50
N VAL A 117 -13.11 -7.94 17.37
CA VAL A 117 -12.14 -7.52 16.36
C VAL A 117 -10.72 -7.70 16.88
N ILE A 118 -9.85 -8.30 16.08
CA ILE A 118 -8.40 -8.33 16.30
C ILE A 118 -7.71 -7.54 15.20
N ALA A 119 -7.04 -6.44 15.56
CA ALA A 119 -6.44 -5.51 14.62
C ALA A 119 -5.00 -5.89 14.23
N ASN A 120 -4.85 -6.99 13.49
CA ASN A 120 -3.56 -7.47 13.03
C ASN A 120 -3.46 -7.48 11.50
N ALA A 121 -2.31 -7.09 10.95
CA ALA A 121 -2.09 -7.05 9.51
C ALA A 121 -2.13 -8.44 8.85
N ARG A 122 -1.67 -9.47 9.57
CA ARG A 122 -1.75 -10.87 9.14
C ARG A 122 -3.14 -11.42 9.44
N HIS A 123 -3.74 -12.06 8.45
CA HIS A 123 -5.02 -12.74 8.64
C HIS A 123 -4.84 -13.92 9.60
N SER A 124 -5.83 -14.10 10.47
CA SER A 124 -5.91 -15.22 11.39
C SER A 124 -6.96 -16.22 10.91
N THR A 125 -7.07 -17.31 11.67
CA THR A 125 -8.19 -18.26 11.57
C THR A 125 -9.53 -17.62 11.91
N SER A 126 -9.55 -16.65 12.84
CA SER A 126 -10.77 -15.98 13.31
C SER A 126 -11.31 -14.90 12.36
N GLY A 127 -10.45 -14.33 11.52
CA GLY A 127 -10.89 -13.31 10.57
C GLY A 127 -9.78 -12.58 9.85
N GLN A 128 -10.20 -11.55 9.12
CA GLN A 128 -9.33 -10.69 8.33
C GLN A 128 -9.57 -9.25 8.76
N PHE A 129 -8.50 -8.56 9.16
CA PHE A 129 -8.52 -7.14 9.43
C PHE A 129 -7.85 -6.40 8.28
N GLU A 130 -8.61 -5.53 7.65
CA GLU A 130 -8.19 -4.68 6.54
C GLU A 130 -8.21 -3.23 6.99
N VAL A 131 -7.20 -2.49 6.56
CA VAL A 131 -7.05 -1.06 6.83
C VAL A 131 -6.75 -0.34 5.53
N SER A 132 -7.36 0.82 5.37
CA SER A 132 -7.02 1.79 4.34
C SER A 132 -6.90 3.16 4.97
N VAL A 133 -6.14 4.01 4.31
CA VAL A 133 -5.85 5.35 4.80
C VAL A 133 -6.38 6.36 3.81
N GLU A 134 -7.03 7.39 4.34
CA GLU A 134 -7.44 8.59 3.62
C GLU A 134 -6.69 9.77 4.24
N ARG A 135 -5.98 10.53 3.40
CA ARG A 135 -5.30 11.75 3.85
C ARG A 135 -6.31 12.89 3.90
N LEU A 136 -6.34 13.60 5.02
CA LEU A 136 -7.06 14.85 5.22
C LEU A 136 -6.02 16.00 5.27
N ASP A 137 -6.46 17.25 5.25
CA ASP A 137 -5.55 18.40 5.17
C ASP A 137 -4.45 18.42 6.25
N GLN A 138 -4.80 18.09 7.50
CA GLN A 138 -3.88 18.08 8.66
C GLN A 138 -4.01 16.82 9.51
N ALA A 139 -4.63 15.79 8.94
CA ALA A 139 -4.95 14.56 9.65
C ALA A 139 -4.97 13.38 8.68
N VAL A 140 -5.08 12.20 9.26
CA VAL A 140 -5.22 10.96 8.52
C VAL A 140 -6.43 10.24 9.08
N ARG A 141 -7.35 9.84 8.20
CA ARG A 141 -8.44 8.94 8.56
C ARG A 141 -8.04 7.51 8.24
N LEU A 142 -7.99 6.68 9.28
CA LEU A 142 -7.81 5.24 9.15
C LEU A 142 -9.17 4.56 9.10
N HIS A 143 -9.51 4.03 7.94
CA HIS A 143 -10.68 3.18 7.76
C HIS A 143 -10.29 1.73 8.03
N TRP A 144 -11.13 1.00 8.76
CA TRP A 144 -10.89 -0.41 9.04
C TRP A 144 -12.13 -1.26 8.76
N ARG A 145 -11.87 -2.51 8.36
CA ARG A 145 -12.89 -3.53 8.16
C ARG A 145 -12.42 -4.86 8.72
N PHE A 146 -13.28 -5.51 9.49
CA PHE A 146 -13.07 -6.84 10.01
C PHE A 146 -14.08 -7.81 9.42
N LEU A 147 -13.59 -8.86 8.76
CA LEU A 147 -14.39 -9.96 8.23
C LEU A 147 -14.17 -11.20 9.10
N SER A 148 -15.16 -11.57 9.89
CA SER A 148 -15.14 -12.85 10.59
C SER A 148 -15.51 -13.97 9.62
N ARG A 149 -14.75 -15.06 9.69
CA ARG A 149 -15.05 -16.28 8.93
C ARG A 149 -15.36 -17.37 9.95
N PRO A 150 -16.64 -17.76 10.12
CA PRO A 150 -16.96 -18.85 11.01
C PRO A 150 -16.29 -20.11 10.49
N PHE A 151 -15.69 -20.88 11.40
CA PHE A 151 -15.11 -22.17 11.08
C PHE A 151 -16.18 -23.06 10.47
N ARG A 152 -15.87 -23.63 9.30
CA ARG A 152 -16.61 -24.76 8.77
C ARG A 152 -15.64 -25.92 8.78
N GLY A 153 -15.84 -26.87 9.69
CA GLY A 153 -15.32 -28.21 9.50
C GLY A 153 -15.92 -28.82 8.23
N ALA A 154 -15.38 -29.95 7.78
CA ALA A 154 -16.01 -30.73 6.72
C ALA A 154 -17.45 -31.07 7.15
N ARG A 155 -18.45 -30.47 6.49
CA ARG A 155 -19.86 -30.73 6.80
C ARG A 155 -20.12 -32.23 6.65
N ALA A 156 -20.52 -32.89 7.73
CA ALA A 156 -21.45 -34.00 7.61
C ALA A 156 -22.69 -33.44 6.91
N THR A 157 -23.13 -34.12 5.86
CA THR A 157 -24.26 -33.74 5.01
C THR A 157 -25.56 -33.86 5.79
N ASP A 158 -25.79 -32.97 6.75
CA ASP A 158 -27.06 -32.89 7.46
C ASP A 158 -27.93 -31.80 6.80
N PRO A 159 -28.93 -32.20 5.99
CA PRO A 159 -29.81 -31.25 5.31
C PRO A 159 -30.70 -30.45 6.26
N ALA A 160 -30.74 -30.76 7.57
CA ALA A 160 -31.52 -30.03 8.56
C ALA A 160 -30.78 -28.83 9.21
N ALA A 161 -29.47 -28.67 8.97
CA ALA A 161 -28.64 -27.62 9.58
C ALA A 161 -28.47 -26.37 8.67
N GLU A 162 -29.56 -25.72 8.29
CA GLU A 162 -29.54 -24.54 7.39
C GLU A 162 -29.19 -23.21 8.06
N SER A 163 -29.18 -23.11 9.38
CA SER A 163 -28.78 -21.88 10.10
C SER A 163 -27.27 -21.85 10.39
N SER A 164 -26.46 -21.85 9.34
CA SER A 164 -25.03 -21.55 9.48
C SER A 164 -24.84 -20.10 9.97
N PRO A 165 -23.98 -19.82 10.96
CA PRO A 165 -23.67 -18.44 11.31
C PRO A 165 -23.12 -17.74 10.07
N ALA A 166 -23.75 -16.64 9.68
CA ALA A 166 -23.31 -15.83 8.56
C ALA A 166 -21.96 -15.17 8.90
N SER A 167 -21.07 -15.03 7.89
CA SER A 167 -19.89 -14.19 8.01
C SER A 167 -20.31 -12.80 8.50
N ARG A 168 -19.65 -12.28 9.55
CA ARG A 168 -19.94 -10.94 10.06
C ARG A 168 -18.90 -9.97 9.52
N SER A 169 -19.36 -8.85 8.99
CA SER A 169 -18.52 -7.72 8.59
C SER A 169 -18.74 -6.61 9.59
N LEU A 170 -17.66 -6.14 10.21
CA LEU A 170 -17.64 -4.94 11.05
C LEU A 170 -16.73 -3.90 10.38
N SER A 171 -17.05 -2.63 10.51
CA SER A 171 -16.22 -1.55 9.97
C SER A 171 -16.33 -0.31 10.85
N GLY A 172 -15.31 0.53 10.78
CA GLY A 172 -15.25 1.79 11.47
C GLY A 172 -14.12 2.65 10.92
N ALA A 173 -13.97 3.84 11.48
CA ALA A 173 -12.84 4.70 11.16
C ALA A 173 -12.37 5.46 12.40
N VAL A 174 -11.10 5.84 12.41
CA VAL A 174 -10.51 6.73 13.40
C VAL A 174 -9.74 7.85 12.70
N ASP A 175 -9.88 9.06 13.22
CA ASP A 175 -9.13 10.24 12.79
C ASP A 175 -7.88 10.37 13.65
N ILE A 176 -6.75 10.60 12.99
CA ILE A 176 -5.42 10.67 13.58
C ILE A 176 -4.83 12.01 13.19
N ALA A 177 -4.61 12.88 14.18
CA ALA A 177 -4.10 14.23 13.95
C ALA A 177 -2.99 14.55 14.94
N ARG A 178 -2.11 15.48 14.58
CA ARG A 178 -1.06 16.00 15.45
C ARG A 178 -1.49 17.34 16.01
N VAL A 179 -1.57 17.44 17.34
CA VAL A 179 -1.94 18.66 18.07
C VAL A 179 -0.91 18.88 19.17
N ASP A 180 -0.24 20.04 19.17
CA ASP A 180 0.75 20.42 20.18
C ASP A 180 1.82 19.34 20.44
N SER A 181 2.36 18.75 19.37
CA SER A 181 3.35 17.67 19.42
C SER A 181 2.87 16.32 19.99
N ARG A 182 1.57 16.14 20.20
CA ARG A 182 0.95 14.85 20.57
C ARG A 182 0.09 14.34 19.43
N THR A 183 -0.02 13.02 19.32
CA THR A 183 -0.95 12.42 18.38
C THR A 183 -2.27 12.15 19.08
N LEU A 184 -3.35 12.68 18.51
CA LEU A 184 -4.71 12.41 18.95
C LEU A 184 -5.33 11.38 18.03
N VAL A 185 -5.94 10.35 18.62
CA VAL A 185 -6.70 9.33 17.91
C VAL A 185 -8.14 9.40 18.40
N GLN A 186 -9.07 9.71 17.50
CA GLN A 186 -10.49 9.86 17.83
C GLN A 186 -11.33 8.99 16.90
N ALA A 187 -12.42 8.42 17.40
CA ALA A 187 -13.39 7.77 16.53
C ALA A 187 -13.95 8.77 15.52
N ALA A 188 -13.95 8.41 14.24
CA ALA A 188 -14.49 9.28 13.20
C ALA A 188 -16.02 9.15 13.15
N ASP A 189 -16.71 10.28 12.99
CA ASP A 189 -18.17 10.30 12.83
C ASP A 189 -18.62 9.62 11.53
N GLN A 190 -17.73 9.58 10.52
CA GLN A 190 -17.95 8.91 9.25
C GLN A 190 -17.06 7.68 9.10
N ALA A 191 -17.68 6.51 9.16
CA ALA A 191 -17.02 5.22 8.98
C ALA A 191 -17.02 4.71 7.53
N HIS A 192 -17.48 5.52 6.56
CA HIS A 192 -17.57 5.05 5.19
C HIS A 192 -16.19 5.06 4.55
N ALA A 193 -15.62 3.86 4.35
CA ALA A 193 -14.37 3.71 3.65
C ALA A 193 -14.50 4.29 2.22
N PRO A 194 -13.45 4.95 1.71
CA PRO A 194 -13.43 5.36 0.32
C PRO A 194 -13.60 4.12 -0.57
N ALA A 195 -14.26 4.30 -1.70
CA ALA A 195 -14.42 3.24 -2.67
C ALA A 195 -13.02 2.69 -3.04
N PRO A 196 -12.86 1.36 -3.13
CA PRO A 196 -11.58 0.78 -3.52
C PRO A 196 -11.18 1.31 -4.89
N VAL A 197 -9.90 1.68 -5.03
CA VAL A 197 -9.36 2.14 -6.31
C VAL A 197 -9.52 1.01 -7.33
N ILE A 198 -10.31 1.27 -8.38
CA ILE A 198 -10.51 0.31 -9.46
C ILE A 198 -9.23 0.29 -10.30
N LEU A 199 -8.45 -0.78 -10.13
CA LEU A 199 -7.20 -0.94 -10.87
C LEU A 199 -7.43 -1.41 -12.30
N GLU A 200 -8.47 -2.21 -12.59
CA GLU A 200 -8.76 -2.62 -13.96
C GLU A 200 -9.43 -1.50 -14.73
N LEU A 201 -8.83 -1.08 -15.84
CA LEU A 201 -9.40 -0.05 -16.70
C LEU A 201 -10.50 -0.68 -17.57
N VAL A 202 -11.72 -0.19 -17.42
CA VAL A 202 -12.92 -0.62 -18.13
C VAL A 202 -13.62 0.58 -18.78
N GLY A 203 -14.36 0.34 -19.86
CA GLY A 203 -15.09 1.39 -20.59
C GLY A 203 -14.19 2.55 -21.01
N ASP A 204 -14.64 3.76 -20.72
CA ASP A 204 -13.98 5.02 -21.10
C ASP A 204 -12.66 5.29 -20.35
N LEU A 205 -12.36 4.53 -19.30
CA LEU A 205 -11.08 4.63 -18.58
C LEU A 205 -9.94 3.90 -19.30
N ARG A 206 -10.26 3.08 -20.32
CA ARG A 206 -9.26 2.34 -21.09
C ARG A 206 -8.56 3.26 -22.08
N SER A 207 -7.26 3.09 -22.22
CA SER A 207 -6.56 3.65 -23.36
C SER A 207 -6.99 2.94 -24.65
N THR A 208 -7.30 3.72 -25.69
CA THR A 208 -7.64 3.19 -27.01
C THR A 208 -6.41 2.73 -27.80
N THR A 209 -5.21 3.13 -27.37
CA THR A 209 -3.93 2.81 -28.02
C THR A 209 -3.26 1.55 -27.46
N VAL A 210 -3.75 1.03 -26.32
CA VAL A 210 -3.22 -0.17 -25.66
C VAL A 210 -4.21 -1.33 -25.81
N SER A 211 -3.80 -2.46 -26.38
CA SER A 211 -4.66 -3.64 -26.52
C SER A 211 -4.73 -4.50 -25.24
N GLY A 212 -5.72 -5.41 -25.17
CA GLY A 212 -5.80 -6.42 -24.11
C GLY A 212 -6.39 -5.92 -22.79
N ARG A 213 -6.28 -6.71 -21.71
CA ARG A 213 -6.74 -6.28 -20.38
C ARG A 213 -5.78 -5.25 -19.82
N GLN A 214 -6.30 -4.13 -19.35
CA GLN A 214 -5.51 -2.98 -18.91
C GLN A 214 -5.69 -2.74 -17.41
N PHE A 215 -4.60 -2.38 -16.74
CA PHE A 215 -4.58 -2.09 -15.32
C PHE A 215 -3.82 -0.79 -15.08
N ARG A 216 -4.32 0.04 -14.17
CA ARG A 216 -3.69 1.28 -13.73
C ARG A 216 -2.58 1.00 -12.72
N ALA A 217 -1.48 1.74 -12.81
CA ALA A 217 -0.46 1.78 -11.77
C ALA A 217 -1.02 2.35 -10.45
N ALA A 218 -0.38 2.05 -9.33
CA ALA A 218 -0.72 2.59 -8.02
C ALA A 218 -0.54 4.12 -7.95
N SER A 219 0.41 4.68 -8.70
CA SER A 219 0.60 6.13 -8.92
C SER A 219 -0.53 6.77 -9.72
N GLY A 220 -1.33 5.97 -10.43
CA GLY A 220 -2.38 6.42 -11.32
C GLY A 220 -1.94 6.77 -12.74
N ALA A 221 -0.63 6.84 -13.02
CA ALA A 221 -0.08 7.35 -14.27
C ALA A 221 0.10 6.27 -15.35
N GLU A 222 0.76 5.15 -15.04
CA GLU A 222 1.08 4.14 -16.05
C GLU A 222 -0.02 3.10 -16.25
N ILE A 223 0.03 2.45 -17.42
CA ILE A 223 -0.89 1.40 -17.82
C ILE A 223 -0.11 0.09 -18.00
N LEU A 224 -0.59 -0.98 -17.38
CA LEU A 224 -0.15 -2.34 -17.62
C LEU A 224 -1.16 -3.03 -18.52
N SER A 225 -0.71 -3.57 -19.64
CA SER A 225 -1.48 -4.56 -20.40
C SER A 225 -0.96 -5.97 -20.14
N SER A 226 -1.86 -6.93 -19.96
CA SER A 226 -1.49 -8.33 -19.74
C SER A 226 -2.09 -9.24 -20.78
N GLU A 227 -1.23 -10.11 -21.33
CA GLU A 227 -1.60 -11.21 -22.20
C GLU A 227 -1.10 -12.53 -21.60
N ARG A 228 -1.85 -13.60 -21.84
CA ARG A 228 -1.39 -14.96 -21.56
C ARG A 228 -0.54 -15.41 -22.74
N ILE A 229 0.64 -15.95 -22.47
CA ILE A 229 1.53 -16.49 -23.49
C ILE A 229 1.54 -18.01 -23.42
N GLU A 230 1.68 -18.67 -24.57
CA GLU A 230 1.87 -20.11 -24.68
C GLU A 230 3.30 -20.48 -24.28
N ALA A 231 3.63 -20.29 -23.00
CA ALA A 231 4.88 -20.72 -22.42
C ALA A 231 4.60 -21.80 -21.39
N SER A 232 5.27 -22.94 -21.50
CA SER A 232 5.37 -23.89 -20.39
C SER A 232 6.15 -23.22 -19.25
N GLY A 233 5.60 -23.27 -18.04
CA GLY A 233 6.32 -22.87 -16.83
C GLY A 233 5.57 -21.93 -15.88
N ALA A 234 6.32 -21.38 -14.92
CA ALA A 234 5.78 -20.66 -13.76
C ALA A 234 5.29 -19.23 -14.07
N PHE A 235 5.60 -18.71 -15.26
CA PHE A 235 5.31 -17.33 -15.68
C PHE A 235 4.53 -17.33 -17.01
N PRO A 236 3.22 -17.65 -16.97
CA PRO A 236 2.39 -17.80 -18.17
C PRO A 236 1.84 -16.47 -18.70
N TYR A 237 2.19 -15.33 -18.08
CA TYR A 237 1.75 -14.01 -18.52
C TYR A 237 2.93 -13.16 -18.98
N ARG A 238 2.67 -12.32 -19.99
CA ARG A 238 3.53 -11.20 -20.37
C ARG A 238 2.82 -9.92 -19.97
N TRP A 239 3.52 -9.05 -19.26
CA TRP A 239 3.08 -7.69 -18.98
C TRP A 239 3.82 -6.75 -19.92
N ASN A 240 3.07 -5.82 -20.53
CA ASN A 240 3.64 -4.67 -21.23
C ASN A 240 3.22 -3.42 -20.48
N LEU A 241 4.20 -2.57 -20.16
CA LEU A 241 3.97 -1.33 -19.43
C LEU A 241 4.01 -0.16 -20.41
N HIS A 242 3.11 0.79 -20.22
CA HIS A 242 2.88 1.92 -21.11
C HIS A 242 2.72 3.21 -20.31
N ARG A 243 3.16 4.31 -20.92
CA ARG A 243 2.79 5.67 -20.50
C ARG A 243 1.31 5.95 -20.79
N PRO A 244 0.71 7.01 -20.22
CA PRO A 244 -0.67 7.41 -20.51
C PRO A 244 -0.97 7.60 -22.00
N ASP A 245 0.01 8.08 -22.78
CA ASP A 245 -0.10 8.29 -24.23
C ASP A 245 -0.04 6.99 -25.05
N GLY A 246 0.21 5.85 -24.41
CA GLY A 246 0.34 4.53 -25.02
C GLY A 246 1.78 4.14 -25.35
N ALA A 247 2.75 5.05 -25.22
CA ALA A 247 4.15 4.76 -25.50
C ALA A 247 4.65 3.64 -24.57
N ARG A 248 5.25 2.60 -25.16
CA ARG A 248 5.72 1.42 -24.42
C ARG A 248 6.97 1.76 -23.61
N LEU A 249 6.95 1.40 -22.33
CA LEU A 249 8.05 1.54 -21.38
C LEU A 249 8.93 0.29 -21.33
N GLY A 250 8.32 -0.89 -21.42
CA GLY A 250 9.02 -2.17 -21.41
C GLY A 250 8.08 -3.36 -21.23
N SER A 251 8.65 -4.53 -20.97
CA SER A 251 7.86 -5.75 -20.71
C SER A 251 8.58 -6.73 -19.79
N LEU A 252 7.78 -7.54 -19.08
CA LEU A 252 8.28 -8.61 -18.23
C LEU A 252 7.37 -9.83 -18.25
N ARG A 253 7.87 -10.97 -17.79
CA ARG A 253 7.08 -12.19 -17.58
C ARG A 253 6.61 -12.26 -16.12
N ALA A 254 5.36 -12.67 -15.91
CA ALA A 254 4.75 -12.73 -14.59
C ALA A 254 3.96 -14.02 -14.38
N SER A 255 3.82 -14.40 -13.10
CA SER A 255 3.04 -15.57 -12.67
C SER A 255 1.54 -15.29 -12.59
N SER A 256 1.14 -14.01 -12.57
CA SER A 256 -0.25 -13.56 -12.56
C SER A 256 -0.51 -12.58 -13.72
N SER A 257 -1.78 -12.44 -14.10
CA SER A 257 -2.19 -11.47 -15.13
C SER A 257 -2.19 -10.02 -14.65
N ARG A 258 -1.97 -9.79 -13.35
CA ARG A 258 -1.91 -8.48 -12.72
C ARG A 258 -1.18 -8.55 -11.39
N ALA A 259 -0.63 -7.41 -10.97
CA ALA A 259 -0.28 -7.11 -9.59
C ALA A 259 -0.41 -5.60 -9.38
N ASP A 260 -0.34 -5.17 -8.12
CA ASP A 260 -0.16 -3.75 -7.82
C ASP A 260 1.28 -3.39 -8.19
N PHE A 261 1.44 -2.31 -8.97
CA PHE A 261 2.72 -1.89 -9.53
C PHE A 261 2.84 -0.36 -9.55
N VAL A 262 4.07 0.15 -9.54
CA VAL A 262 4.40 1.55 -9.83
C VAL A 262 5.66 1.59 -10.69
N VAL A 263 5.74 2.55 -11.62
CA VAL A 263 6.94 2.77 -12.44
C VAL A 263 7.67 3.99 -11.92
N TYR A 264 8.99 3.90 -11.83
CA TYR A 264 9.86 5.03 -11.51
C TYR A 264 11.08 5.00 -12.43
N GLY A 265 11.21 6.00 -13.30
CA GLY A 265 12.25 6.02 -14.33
C GLY A 265 12.15 4.82 -15.27
N ASP A 266 13.18 3.97 -15.25
CA ASP A 266 13.32 2.76 -16.08
C ASP A 266 12.99 1.46 -15.33
N VAL A 267 12.56 1.55 -14.07
CA VAL A 267 12.21 0.37 -13.26
C VAL A 267 10.72 0.31 -12.93
N VAL A 268 10.23 -0.91 -12.77
CA VAL A 268 8.92 -1.17 -12.16
C VAL A 268 9.10 -1.84 -10.80
N PHE A 269 8.40 -1.30 -9.81
CA PHE A 269 8.21 -1.95 -8.52
C PHE A 269 6.85 -2.63 -8.50
N TYR A 270 6.80 -3.90 -8.11
CA TYR A 270 5.53 -4.61 -8.01
C TYR A 270 5.53 -5.66 -6.89
N ARG A 271 4.34 -5.95 -6.38
CA ARG A 271 4.13 -7.02 -5.39
C ARG A 271 3.90 -8.36 -6.09
N ALA A 272 4.90 -9.23 -6.06
CA ALA A 272 4.76 -10.58 -6.60
C ALA A 272 4.14 -11.52 -5.55
N ARG A 273 3.08 -12.22 -5.95
CA ARG A 273 2.41 -13.20 -5.09
C ARG A 273 3.31 -14.41 -4.84
N PRO A 274 3.12 -15.13 -3.71
CA PRO A 274 3.79 -16.41 -3.47
C PRO A 274 3.62 -17.37 -4.65
N LEU A 275 4.71 -18.06 -5.02
CA LEU A 275 4.74 -18.96 -6.17
C LEU A 275 5.56 -20.20 -5.84
N ALA A 276 4.99 -21.38 -6.07
CA ALA A 276 5.71 -22.65 -6.04
C ALA A 276 5.77 -23.19 -7.47
N PHE A 277 6.95 -23.64 -7.91
CA PHE A 277 7.14 -24.18 -9.25
C PHE A 277 8.30 -25.18 -9.28
N ARG A 278 8.37 -26.00 -10.34
CA ARG A 278 9.55 -26.82 -10.60
C ARG A 278 10.57 -26.04 -11.41
N ASN A 279 11.82 -26.01 -10.94
CA ASN A 279 12.93 -25.37 -11.67
C ASN A 279 13.40 -26.27 -12.84
N ALA A 280 14.47 -25.84 -13.53
CA ALA A 280 15.04 -26.58 -14.66
C ALA A 280 15.55 -27.98 -14.27
N ASP A 281 15.95 -28.14 -13.00
CA ASP A 281 16.44 -29.39 -12.42
C ASP A 281 15.31 -30.29 -11.86
N ALA A 282 14.05 -29.93 -12.16
CA ALA A 282 12.83 -30.59 -11.67
C ALA A 282 12.63 -30.55 -10.15
N GLU A 283 13.40 -29.73 -9.42
CA GLU A 283 13.24 -29.49 -7.99
C GLU A 283 12.16 -28.45 -7.71
N TRP A 284 11.49 -28.57 -6.57
CA TRP A 284 10.52 -27.58 -6.12
C TRP A 284 11.22 -26.32 -5.61
N ALA A 285 11.01 -25.21 -6.29
CA ALA A 285 11.35 -23.87 -5.84
C ALA A 285 10.12 -23.18 -5.24
N ASN A 286 10.29 -22.50 -4.11
CA ASN A 286 9.27 -21.71 -3.46
C ASN A 286 9.72 -20.26 -3.36
N MET A 287 8.92 -19.35 -3.92
CA MET A 287 9.08 -17.91 -3.78
C MET A 287 8.02 -17.38 -2.80
N PRO A 288 8.41 -16.68 -1.73
CA PRO A 288 7.46 -16.04 -0.83
C PRO A 288 6.76 -14.87 -1.53
N GLU A 289 5.81 -14.24 -0.83
CA GLU A 289 5.36 -12.91 -1.26
C GLU A 289 6.53 -11.93 -1.19
N ARG A 290 6.73 -11.14 -2.24
CA ARG A 290 7.92 -10.29 -2.37
C ARG A 290 7.60 -8.96 -3.06
N LEU A 291 8.33 -7.93 -2.66
CA LEU A 291 8.47 -6.71 -3.44
C LEU A 291 9.61 -6.92 -4.44
N VAL A 292 9.38 -6.61 -5.70
CA VAL A 292 10.34 -6.80 -6.79
C VAL A 292 10.65 -5.46 -7.43
N CYS A 293 11.93 -5.20 -7.70
CA CYS A 293 12.39 -4.14 -8.59
C CYS A 293 12.90 -4.76 -9.89
N TYR A 294 12.29 -4.38 -11.01
CA TYR A 294 12.58 -4.94 -12.31
C TYR A 294 12.96 -3.85 -13.31
N ASP A 295 14.09 -4.03 -13.99
CA ASP A 295 14.58 -3.16 -15.04
C ASP A 295 13.81 -3.38 -16.34
N LEU A 296 13.07 -2.36 -16.77
CA LEU A 296 12.24 -2.43 -17.98
C LEU A 296 13.06 -2.40 -19.27
N GLN A 297 14.26 -1.82 -19.25
CA GLN A 297 15.16 -1.77 -20.41
C GLN A 297 15.99 -3.04 -20.52
N GLY A 298 16.61 -3.44 -19.40
CA GLY A 298 17.44 -4.65 -19.33
C GLY A 298 16.63 -5.94 -19.36
N GLY A 299 15.35 -5.90 -18.97
CA GLY A 299 14.53 -7.09 -18.89
C GLY A 299 14.99 -8.05 -17.79
N ILE A 300 15.51 -7.51 -16.67
CA ILE A 300 16.07 -8.29 -15.57
C ILE A 300 15.51 -7.81 -14.22
N GLU A 301 15.36 -8.76 -13.29
CA GLU A 301 15.11 -8.44 -11.89
C GLU A 301 16.39 -7.86 -11.27
N ARG A 302 16.35 -6.61 -10.78
CA ARG A 302 17.50 -5.99 -10.11
C ARG A 302 17.66 -6.54 -8.69
N TRP A 303 16.53 -6.63 -7.98
CA TRP A 303 16.47 -7.22 -6.64
C TRP A 303 15.03 -7.61 -6.30
N SER A 304 14.87 -8.48 -5.31
CA SER A 304 13.59 -8.71 -4.63
C SER A 304 13.77 -8.99 -3.15
N ILE A 305 12.75 -8.64 -2.36
CA ILE A 305 12.76 -8.78 -0.90
C ILE A 305 11.44 -9.41 -0.46
N ALA A 306 11.52 -10.39 0.44
CA ALA A 306 10.32 -11.01 1.03
C ALA A 306 9.56 -10.00 1.90
N ILE A 307 8.25 -9.90 1.68
CA ILE A 307 7.34 -9.03 2.43
C ILE A 307 6.27 -9.84 3.14
N LEU A 308 5.50 -9.19 4.00
CA LEU A 308 4.44 -9.83 4.77
C LEU A 308 3.36 -10.43 3.85
N ASP A 309 3.30 -11.76 3.82
CA ASP A 309 2.13 -12.48 3.31
C ASP A 309 0.99 -12.40 4.34
N ARG A 310 -0.04 -11.64 3.97
CA ARG A 310 -1.20 -11.42 4.83
C ARG A 310 -2.12 -12.63 4.87
N ALA A 311 -2.08 -13.51 3.87
CA ALA A 311 -2.96 -14.67 3.83
C ALA A 311 -2.61 -15.67 4.94
N PHE A 312 -3.64 -16.17 5.63
CA PHE A 312 -3.49 -17.27 6.55
C PHE A 312 -3.25 -18.57 5.75
N LYS A 313 -2.15 -19.27 6.06
CA LYS A 313 -1.75 -20.54 5.44
C LYS A 313 -1.48 -21.65 6.46
N GLY A 314 -1.90 -21.45 7.72
CA GLY A 314 -1.74 -22.45 8.77
C GLY A 314 -2.71 -23.63 8.59
N PRO A 315 -2.58 -24.68 9.41
CA PRO A 315 -3.53 -25.78 9.41
C PRO A 315 -4.93 -25.24 9.67
N LEU A 316 -5.90 -25.79 8.94
CA LEU A 316 -7.31 -25.60 9.31
C LEU A 316 -7.52 -26.28 10.66
N PRO A 317 -8.26 -25.65 11.59
CA PRO A 317 -8.62 -26.33 12.83
C PRO A 317 -9.38 -27.63 12.52
N PRO A 318 -9.24 -28.66 13.38
CA PRO A 318 -9.90 -29.96 13.21
C PRO A 318 -11.43 -29.86 13.17
#